data_AF-R7RSC7-F1
#
_entry.id   AF-R7RSC7-F1
#
_cell.length_a   1.000
_cell.length_b   1.000
_cell.length_c   1.000
_cell.angle_alpha   90.00
_cell.angle_beta   90.00
_cell.angle_gamma   90.00
#
_symmetry.space_group_name_H-M   'P 1'
#
loop_
_entity.id
_entity.type
_entity.pdbx_description
1 polymer ?
#
loop_
_entity_poly.entity_id
_entity_poly.type
_entity_poly.pdbx_seq_one_letter_code
_entity_poly.pdbx_strand_id
1 'polypeptide(L)'
;MGSGILDRLQRKERVAAIIKILSDNPNKVFSLGYFSEFFGSARSTLSEDIVLAKKVVEYLGCGKIETISGAAGGVKYIPGLSDINKDAFLKELCVTLSSPDRIIKGGYIYMNDIVFSPEISSKVGLILASYFIEKNVDYVITVETKGIPIALMTARALNKPLVIARREVGVTEGSSVSINYVTGSSKKIQRMSLGKRAITKGSRCIFIDDFMKAGGTANGIIELLKEFECELVGIGVLVEGASDKKLVSDYISLLTLETVDEENGIIKIYPTKND
;
A
#
# COMPACT_ATOMS: atom_id res chain seq x y z
N MET A 1 13.80 29.56 9.63
CA MET A 1 14.30 29.79 8.26
C MET A 1 13.20 30.48 7.46
N GLY A 2 13.42 31.73 7.03
CA GLY A 2 12.75 32.33 5.86
C GLY A 2 11.35 32.95 5.98
N SER A 3 10.99 33.67 7.06
CA SER A 3 9.64 34.27 7.25
C SER A 3 9.37 35.58 6.47
N GLY A 4 9.74 35.65 5.19
CA GLY A 4 9.49 36.87 4.38
C GLY A 4 9.21 36.64 2.91
N ILE A 5 9.65 35.51 2.35
CA ILE A 5 9.37 35.14 0.95
C ILE A 5 7.99 34.46 0.85
N LEU A 6 7.61 33.66 1.86
CA LEU A 6 6.36 32.91 1.86
C LEU A 6 5.11 33.79 2.06
N ASP A 7 5.26 34.94 2.73
CA ASP A 7 4.16 35.91 2.97
C ASP A 7 3.76 36.70 1.72
N ARG A 8 4.51 36.55 0.62
CA ARG A 8 4.30 37.28 -0.65
C ARG A 8 3.97 36.38 -1.82
N LEU A 9 3.68 35.10 -1.58
CA LEU A 9 3.35 34.16 -2.65
C LEU A 9 2.06 34.58 -3.36
N GLN A 10 2.13 34.62 -4.69
CA GLN A 10 0.96 34.74 -5.55
C GLN A 10 0.09 33.48 -5.45
N ARG A 11 -1.19 33.59 -5.80
CA ARG A 11 -2.14 32.48 -5.76
C ARG A 11 -1.63 31.20 -6.42
N LYS A 12 -1.06 31.29 -7.63
CA LYS A 12 -0.52 30.13 -8.36
C LYS A 12 0.61 29.42 -7.59
N GLU A 13 1.44 30.18 -6.88
CA GLU A 13 2.57 29.66 -6.10
C GLU A 13 2.06 29.01 -4.81
N ARG A 14 1.08 29.63 -4.15
CA ARG A 14 0.41 29.03 -2.98
C ARG A 14 -0.30 27.74 -3.33
N VAL A 15 -1.05 27.69 -4.44
CA VAL A 15 -1.71 26.46 -4.92
C VAL A 15 -0.68 25.36 -5.17
N ALA A 16 0.43 25.66 -5.86
CA ALA A 16 1.51 24.70 -6.09
C ALA A 16 2.13 24.21 -4.76
N ALA A 17 2.37 25.12 -3.82
CA ALA A 17 2.90 24.79 -2.49
C ALA A 17 1.92 23.92 -1.68
N ILE A 18 0.63 24.24 -1.70
CA ILE A 18 -0.43 23.44 -1.03
C ILE A 18 -0.43 22.01 -1.59
N ILE A 19 -0.45 21.85 -2.92
CA ILE A 19 -0.42 20.53 -3.56
C ILE A 19 0.84 19.76 -3.15
N LYS A 20 2.01 20.42 -3.12
CA LYS A 20 3.27 19.78 -2.74
C LYS A 20 3.28 19.35 -1.27
N ILE A 21 2.88 20.22 -0.35
CA ILE A 21 2.81 19.92 1.09
C ILE A 21 1.86 18.75 1.34
N LEU A 22 0.68 18.77 0.73
CA LEU A 22 -0.31 17.72 0.89
C LEU A 22 0.13 16.39 0.26
N SER A 23 0.73 16.42 -0.94
CA SER A 23 1.18 15.19 -1.63
C SER A 23 2.39 14.52 -0.98
N ASP A 24 3.26 15.29 -0.32
CA ASP A 24 4.36 14.74 0.49
C ASP A 24 3.87 14.15 1.83
N ASN A 25 2.65 14.49 2.24
CA ASN A 25 2.07 14.07 3.52
C ASN A 25 0.66 13.49 3.28
N PRO A 26 0.54 12.38 2.54
CA PRO A 26 -0.76 11.79 2.25
C PRO A 26 -1.49 11.44 3.54
N ASN A 27 -2.82 11.50 3.53
CA ASN A 27 -3.70 11.18 4.66
C ASN A 27 -3.45 11.95 5.96
N LYS A 28 -2.54 12.93 5.98
CA LYS A 28 -2.33 13.84 7.10
C LYS A 28 -3.28 15.03 6.96
N VAL A 29 -3.95 15.36 8.07
CA VAL A 29 -4.83 16.53 8.13
C VAL A 29 -4.02 17.77 8.47
N PHE A 30 -4.14 18.80 7.63
CA PHE A 30 -3.58 20.12 7.86
C PHE A 30 -4.72 21.12 8.08
N SER A 31 -4.66 21.88 9.17
CA SER A 31 -5.67 22.91 9.42
C SER A 31 -5.49 24.10 8.48
N LEU A 32 -6.55 24.86 8.24
CA LEU A 32 -6.44 26.16 7.55
C LEU A 32 -5.56 27.15 8.34
N GLY A 33 -5.49 26.99 9.66
CA GLY A 33 -4.59 27.78 10.51
C GLY A 33 -3.13 27.54 10.18
N TYR A 34 -2.72 26.28 9.97
CA TYR A 34 -1.37 25.93 9.54
C TYR A 34 -0.99 26.66 8.25
N PHE A 35 -1.83 26.60 7.21
CA PHE A 35 -1.54 27.28 5.95
C PHE A 35 -1.60 28.80 6.06
N SER A 36 -2.48 29.33 6.92
CA SER A 36 -2.59 30.77 7.17
C SER A 36 -1.33 31.34 7.80
N GLU A 37 -0.77 30.64 8.79
CA GLU A 37 0.51 30.97 9.41
C GLU A 37 1.67 30.77 8.42
N PHE A 38 1.65 29.67 7.66
CA PHE A 38 2.73 29.32 6.74
C PHE A 38 2.86 30.28 5.54
N PHE A 39 1.74 30.83 5.04
CA PHE A 39 1.70 31.72 3.87
C PHE A 39 1.36 33.18 4.18
N GLY A 40 1.20 33.55 5.47
CA GLY A 40 0.77 34.90 5.86
C GLY A 40 -0.57 35.34 5.24
N SER A 41 -1.45 34.40 4.88
CA SER A 41 -2.64 34.64 4.07
C SER A 41 -3.94 34.37 4.84
N ALA A 42 -5.00 35.11 4.54
CA ALA A 42 -6.30 34.93 5.18
C ALA A 42 -6.92 33.56 4.88
N ARG A 43 -7.64 32.98 5.86
CA ARG A 43 -8.28 31.66 5.71
C ARG A 43 -9.25 31.59 4.54
N SER A 44 -10.01 32.66 4.27
CA SER A 44 -10.93 32.73 3.12
C SER A 44 -10.20 32.59 1.78
N THR A 45 -9.08 33.29 1.62
CA THR A 45 -8.22 33.21 0.44
C THR A 45 -7.65 31.80 0.26
N LEU A 46 -7.21 31.17 1.35
CA LEU A 46 -6.66 29.81 1.29
C LEU A 46 -7.72 28.76 0.96
N SER A 47 -8.96 28.94 1.41
CA SER A 47 -10.08 28.08 1.01
C SER A 47 -10.31 28.11 -0.51
N GLU A 48 -10.22 29.28 -1.15
CA GLU A 48 -10.29 29.39 -2.62
C GLU A 48 -9.12 28.68 -3.29
N ASP A 49 -7.90 28.84 -2.76
CA ASP A 49 -6.70 28.19 -3.29
C ASP A 49 -6.79 26.65 -3.16
N ILE A 50 -7.38 26.13 -2.07
CA ILE A 50 -7.64 24.71 -1.87
C ILE A 50 -8.66 24.16 -2.88
N VAL A 51 -9.71 24.93 -3.20
CA VAL A 51 -10.69 24.54 -4.22
C VAL A 51 -10.00 24.40 -5.59
N LEU A 52 -9.06 25.28 -5.92
CA LEU A 52 -8.24 25.16 -7.13
C LEU A 52 -7.31 23.94 -7.07
N ALA A 53 -6.63 23.72 -5.95
CA ALA A 53 -5.77 22.56 -5.76
C ALA A 53 -6.55 21.24 -5.94
N LYS A 54 -7.77 21.15 -5.39
CA LYS A 54 -8.66 20.00 -5.54
C LYS A 54 -8.97 19.72 -7.01
N LYS A 55 -9.35 20.75 -7.78
CA LYS A 55 -9.64 20.63 -9.21
C LYS A 55 -8.43 20.10 -9.99
N VAL A 56 -7.22 20.58 -9.69
CA VAL A 56 -5.99 20.13 -10.36
C VAL A 56 -5.72 18.66 -10.07
N VAL A 57 -5.80 18.24 -8.80
CA VAL A 57 -5.57 16.84 -8.39
C VAL A 57 -6.60 15.90 -9.03
N GLU A 58 -7.87 16.29 -9.06
CA GLU A 58 -8.94 15.51 -9.71
C GLU A 58 -8.74 15.43 -11.23
N TYR A 59 -8.38 16.54 -11.88
CA TYR A 59 -8.10 16.59 -13.32
C TYR A 59 -6.93 15.69 -13.73
N LEU A 60 -5.87 15.63 -12.90
CA LEU A 60 -4.73 14.74 -13.14
C LEU A 60 -5.05 13.27 -12.83
N GLY A 61 -6.17 12.97 -12.16
CA GLY A 61 -6.54 11.61 -11.76
C GLY A 61 -5.54 10.98 -10.79
N CYS A 62 -4.87 11.80 -9.97
CA CYS A 62 -3.81 11.36 -9.06
C CYS A 62 -4.22 11.33 -7.58
N GLY A 63 -5.53 11.42 -7.29
CA GLY A 63 -6.08 11.33 -5.94
C GLY A 63 -7.22 12.31 -5.73
N LYS A 64 -7.46 12.67 -4.47
CA LYS A 64 -8.46 13.68 -4.07
C LYS A 64 -7.95 14.53 -2.92
N ILE A 65 -8.36 15.79 -2.87
CA ILE A 65 -8.20 16.64 -1.68
C ILE A 65 -9.57 16.70 -0.98
N GLU A 66 -9.61 16.23 0.26
CA GLU A 66 -10.81 16.24 1.09
C GLU A 66 -10.73 17.35 2.14
N THR A 67 -11.87 18.00 2.38
CA THR A 67 -12.05 18.96 3.48
C THR A 67 -12.84 18.31 4.60
N ILE A 68 -12.29 18.35 5.81
CA ILE A 68 -12.89 17.82 7.03
C ILE A 68 -13.44 19.01 7.82
N SER A 69 -14.72 18.97 8.17
CA SER A 69 -15.38 20.03 8.94
C SER A 69 -15.17 19.87 10.45
N GLY A 70 -15.32 20.96 11.21
CA GLY A 70 -15.28 20.94 12.69
C GLY A 70 -14.00 21.55 13.30
N ALA A 71 -13.91 21.54 14.64
CA ALA A 71 -12.82 22.18 15.39
C ALA A 71 -11.44 21.54 15.15
N ALA A 72 -11.41 20.22 14.90
CA ALA A 72 -10.22 19.47 14.45
C ALA A 72 -10.18 19.32 12.92
N GLY A 73 -10.99 20.09 12.20
CA GLY A 73 -11.12 20.04 10.76
C GLY A 73 -9.89 20.60 10.03
N GLY A 74 -9.87 20.41 8.72
CA GLY A 74 -8.74 20.77 7.89
C GLY A 74 -8.86 20.17 6.50
N VAL A 75 -7.72 20.01 5.84
CA VAL A 75 -7.63 19.38 4.53
C VAL A 75 -6.60 18.27 4.53
N LYS A 76 -6.88 17.21 3.79
CA LYS A 76 -5.95 16.11 3.55
C LYS A 76 -5.95 15.73 2.08
N TYR A 77 -4.82 15.26 1.60
CA TYR A 77 -4.74 14.63 0.28
C TYR A 77 -4.78 13.10 0.44
N ILE A 78 -5.65 12.47 -0.32
CA ILE A 78 -5.75 11.02 -0.42
C ILE A 78 -5.19 10.64 -1.79
N PRO A 79 -4.01 9.98 -1.83
CA PRO A 79 -3.40 9.61 -3.09
C PRO A 79 -4.18 8.45 -3.72
N GLY A 80 -4.21 8.39 -5.05
CA GLY A 80 -4.90 7.34 -5.78
C GLY A 80 -4.67 7.45 -7.28
N LEU A 81 -5.16 6.45 -8.02
CA LEU A 81 -5.23 6.47 -9.48
C LEU A 81 -6.70 6.52 -9.90
N SER A 82 -7.01 7.26 -10.96
CA SER A 82 -8.30 7.15 -11.63
C SER A 82 -8.54 5.72 -12.12
N ASP A 83 -9.80 5.31 -12.23
CA ASP A 83 -10.14 3.96 -12.69
C ASP A 83 -9.57 3.65 -14.07
N ILE A 84 -9.59 4.63 -14.98
CA ILE A 84 -9.00 4.50 -16.33
C ILE A 84 -7.51 4.20 -16.26
N ASN A 85 -6.75 4.95 -15.43
CA ASN A 85 -5.31 4.77 -15.29
C ASN A 85 -4.96 3.47 -14.55
N LYS A 86 -5.75 3.11 -13.53
CA LYS A 86 -5.63 1.82 -12.82
C LYS A 86 -5.83 0.66 -13.80
N ASP A 87 -6.90 0.66 -14.57
CA ASP A 87 -7.23 -0.41 -15.50
C ASP A 87 -6.19 -0.54 -16.62
N ALA A 88 -5.74 0.58 -17.18
CA ALA A 88 -4.68 0.60 -18.18
C ALA A 88 -3.38 -0.01 -17.63
N PHE A 89 -2.97 0.42 -16.43
CA PHE A 89 -1.78 -0.08 -15.76
C PHE A 89 -1.84 -1.58 -15.45
N LEU A 90 -2.94 -2.07 -14.89
CA LEU A 90 -3.09 -3.49 -14.58
C LEU A 90 -3.09 -4.36 -15.84
N LYS A 91 -3.70 -3.88 -16.94
CA LYS A 91 -3.65 -4.58 -18.24
C LYS A 91 -2.24 -4.63 -18.82
N GLU A 92 -1.50 -3.53 -18.78
CA GLU A 92 -0.10 -3.48 -19.22
C GLU A 92 0.78 -4.44 -18.40
N LEU A 93 0.52 -4.51 -17.09
CA LEU A 93 1.25 -5.42 -16.22
C LEU A 93 0.92 -6.89 -16.54
N CYS A 94 -0.32 -7.23 -16.86
CA CYS A 94 -0.68 -8.57 -17.34
C CYS A 94 0.03 -8.94 -18.64
N VAL A 95 0.10 -8.01 -19.61
CA VAL A 95 0.85 -8.24 -20.86
C VAL A 95 2.30 -8.56 -20.54
N THR A 96 2.94 -7.76 -19.68
CA THR A 96 4.33 -7.96 -19.26
C THR A 96 4.53 -9.30 -18.56
N LEU A 97 3.65 -9.66 -17.63
CA LEU A 97 3.71 -10.89 -16.84
C LEU A 97 3.33 -12.14 -17.63
N SER A 98 2.65 -12.00 -18.76
CA SER A 98 2.29 -13.12 -19.65
C SER A 98 3.44 -13.66 -20.50
N SER A 99 4.63 -13.03 -20.43
CA SER A 99 5.77 -13.40 -21.24
C SER A 99 6.35 -14.78 -20.86
N PRO A 100 6.56 -15.71 -21.83
CA PRO A 100 6.99 -17.09 -21.54
C PRO A 100 8.33 -17.22 -20.79
N ASP A 101 9.25 -16.26 -20.97
CA ASP A 101 10.55 -16.25 -20.26
C ASP A 101 10.43 -16.05 -18.75
N ARG A 102 9.23 -15.64 -18.28
CA ARG A 102 8.94 -15.50 -16.85
C ARG A 102 8.55 -16.83 -16.19
N ILE A 103 8.37 -17.92 -16.92
CA ILE A 103 7.94 -19.19 -16.32
C ILE A 103 9.01 -19.72 -15.35
N ILE A 104 8.57 -20.08 -14.14
CA ILE A 104 9.38 -20.74 -13.12
C ILE A 104 8.69 -22.05 -12.73
N LYS A 105 9.51 -23.08 -12.49
CA LYS A 105 9.06 -24.41 -12.06
C LYS A 105 8.11 -24.36 -10.86
N GLY A 106 7.04 -25.15 -10.93
CA GLY A 106 6.05 -25.30 -9.86
C GLY A 106 4.84 -24.37 -10.02
N GLY A 107 4.59 -23.90 -11.24
CA GLY A 107 3.51 -22.97 -11.57
C GLY A 107 3.72 -21.57 -11.00
N TYR A 108 4.96 -21.07 -11.01
CA TYR A 108 5.30 -19.71 -10.59
C TYR A 108 5.75 -18.89 -11.79
N ILE A 109 5.76 -17.56 -11.62
CA ILE A 109 6.30 -16.64 -12.62
C ILE A 109 7.33 -15.70 -11.98
N TYR A 110 8.29 -15.24 -12.77
CA TYR A 110 9.31 -14.28 -12.39
C TYR A 110 8.72 -12.86 -12.36
N MET A 111 8.71 -12.25 -11.17
CA MET A 111 8.14 -10.93 -10.92
C MET A 111 9.12 -9.96 -10.25
N ASN A 112 10.38 -10.35 -10.04
CA ASN A 112 11.28 -9.55 -9.21
C ASN A 112 11.56 -8.16 -9.84
N ASP A 113 11.71 -8.09 -11.15
CA ASP A 113 11.89 -6.83 -11.89
C ASP A 113 10.68 -5.90 -11.76
N ILE A 114 9.48 -6.48 -11.68
CA ILE A 114 8.22 -5.76 -11.45
C ILE A 114 8.14 -5.25 -10.01
N VAL A 115 8.31 -6.16 -9.04
CA VAL A 115 8.16 -5.86 -7.62
C VAL A 115 9.25 -4.91 -7.12
N PHE A 116 10.46 -4.97 -7.69
CA PHE A 116 11.57 -4.13 -7.28
C PHE A 116 11.69 -2.83 -8.09
N SER A 117 10.83 -2.63 -9.10
CA SER A 117 10.73 -1.35 -9.80
C SER A 117 10.00 -0.32 -8.91
N PRO A 118 10.64 0.80 -8.53
CA PRO A 118 10.00 1.83 -7.72
C PRO A 118 8.77 2.44 -8.37
N GLU A 119 8.77 2.57 -9.70
CA GLU A 119 7.63 3.11 -10.44
C GLU A 119 6.43 2.17 -10.37
N ILE A 120 6.64 0.88 -10.64
CA ILE A 120 5.58 -0.13 -10.62
C ILE A 120 5.08 -0.32 -9.20
N SER A 121 5.96 -0.53 -8.23
CA SER A 121 5.59 -0.70 -6.83
C SER A 121 4.89 0.52 -6.24
N SER A 122 5.23 1.74 -6.69
CA SER A 122 4.48 2.95 -6.31
C SER A 122 3.03 2.88 -6.79
N LYS A 123 2.80 2.54 -8.06
CA LYS A 123 1.44 2.40 -8.63
C LYS A 123 0.66 1.26 -7.97
N VAL A 124 1.28 0.10 -7.77
CA VAL A 124 0.67 -1.04 -7.04
C VAL A 124 0.31 -0.64 -5.61
N GLY A 125 1.23 0.03 -4.91
CA GLY A 125 1.03 0.48 -3.55
C GLY A 125 -0.13 1.45 -3.39
N LEU A 126 -0.28 2.39 -4.35
CA LEU A 126 -1.40 3.32 -4.43
C LEU A 126 -2.74 2.60 -4.64
N ILE A 127 -2.79 1.63 -5.56
CA ILE A 127 -4.01 0.87 -5.84
C ILE A 127 -4.40 0.06 -4.60
N LEU A 128 -3.47 -0.68 -3.99
CA LEU A 128 -3.74 -1.44 -2.76
C LEU A 128 -4.21 -0.52 -1.62
N ALA A 129 -3.55 0.62 -1.41
CA ALA A 129 -3.92 1.57 -0.35
C ALA A 129 -5.37 2.06 -0.48
N SER A 130 -5.90 2.21 -1.70
CA SER A 130 -7.27 2.68 -1.91
C SER A 130 -8.33 1.76 -1.31
N TYR A 131 -8.09 0.45 -1.23
CA TYR A 131 -9.01 -0.52 -0.62
C TYR A 131 -9.01 -0.49 0.91
N PHE A 132 -8.01 0.16 1.53
CA PHE A 132 -7.82 0.15 2.98
C PHE A 132 -7.95 1.53 3.63
N ILE A 133 -8.26 2.57 2.86
CA ILE A 133 -8.25 3.95 3.33
C ILE A 133 -9.26 4.22 4.45
N GLU A 134 -10.40 3.53 4.41
CA GLU A 134 -11.48 3.67 5.41
C GLU A 134 -11.35 2.65 6.56
N LYS A 135 -10.35 1.78 6.53
CA LYS A 135 -10.21 0.69 7.52
C LYS A 135 -9.48 1.09 8.81
N ASN A 136 -9.18 2.37 9.02
CA ASN A 136 -8.48 2.87 10.22
C ASN A 136 -7.23 2.05 10.56
N VAL A 137 -6.35 1.88 9.57
CA VAL A 137 -5.12 1.08 9.71
C VAL A 137 -4.10 1.83 10.57
N ASP A 138 -3.41 1.12 11.46
CA ASP A 138 -2.29 1.62 12.26
C ASP A 138 -0.95 1.23 11.66
N TYR A 139 -0.82 -0.01 11.19
CA TYR A 139 0.41 -0.57 10.61
C TYR A 139 0.15 -1.33 9.31
N VAL A 140 1.08 -1.22 8.37
CA VAL A 140 1.19 -2.17 7.26
C VAL A 140 2.21 -3.22 7.67
N ILE A 141 1.85 -4.50 7.60
CA ILE A 141 2.75 -5.62 7.86
C ILE A 141 3.04 -6.40 6.57
N THR A 142 4.25 -6.90 6.43
CA THR A 142 4.65 -7.83 5.36
C THR A 142 5.61 -8.88 5.91
N VAL A 143 5.96 -9.89 5.10
CA VAL A 143 7.01 -10.87 5.41
C VAL A 143 8.17 -10.64 4.47
N GLU A 144 9.39 -10.77 4.97
CA GLU A 144 10.55 -10.68 4.10
C GLU A 144 10.55 -11.76 2.97
N THR A 145 11.07 -11.47 1.78
CA THR A 145 11.74 -10.23 1.37
C THR A 145 11.02 -9.53 0.21
N LYS A 146 10.34 -10.30 -0.65
CA LYS A 146 9.85 -9.83 -1.94
C LYS A 146 8.70 -8.83 -1.82
N GLY A 147 7.74 -9.05 -0.92
CA GLY A 147 6.63 -8.12 -0.70
C GLY A 147 7.01 -6.74 -0.14
N ILE A 148 8.25 -6.56 0.37
CA ILE A 148 8.66 -5.32 1.08
C ILE A 148 8.46 -4.05 0.25
N PRO A 149 8.88 -3.95 -1.03
CA PRO A 149 8.73 -2.69 -1.76
C PRO A 149 7.28 -2.29 -2.00
N ILE A 150 6.41 -3.26 -2.28
CA ILE A 150 4.96 -3.00 -2.44
C ILE A 150 4.37 -2.56 -1.10
N ALA A 151 4.67 -3.28 -0.02
CA ALA A 151 4.21 -2.96 1.32
C ALA A 151 4.67 -1.55 1.77
N LEU A 152 5.92 -1.18 1.46
CA LEU A 152 6.46 0.15 1.73
C LEU A 152 5.70 1.24 0.97
N MET A 153 5.40 1.01 -0.31
CA MET A 153 4.65 1.99 -1.12
C MET A 153 3.19 2.10 -0.67
N THR A 154 2.55 0.99 -0.28
CA THR A 154 1.22 1.02 0.36
C THR A 154 1.24 1.77 1.69
N ALA A 155 2.24 1.50 2.54
CA ALA A 155 2.42 2.18 3.83
C ALA A 155 2.62 3.69 3.65
N ARG A 156 3.44 4.08 2.67
CA ARG A 156 3.63 5.49 2.28
C ARG A 156 2.32 6.13 1.81
N ALA A 157 1.55 5.47 0.95
CA ALA A 157 0.28 5.99 0.46
C ALA A 157 -0.75 6.16 1.58
N LEU A 158 -0.81 5.22 2.54
CA LEU A 158 -1.66 5.32 3.73
C LEU A 158 -1.12 6.28 4.79
N ASN A 159 0.14 6.69 4.68
CA ASN A 159 0.90 7.41 5.71
C ASN A 159 0.90 6.68 7.06
N LYS A 160 1.29 5.40 6.99
CA LYS A 160 1.40 4.48 8.13
C LYS A 160 2.78 3.84 8.18
N PRO A 161 3.26 3.46 9.37
CA PRO A 161 4.48 2.69 9.51
C PRO A 161 4.39 1.31 8.84
N LEU A 162 5.50 0.87 8.25
CA LEU A 162 5.71 -0.50 7.77
C LEU A 162 6.38 -1.33 8.86
N VAL A 163 5.90 -2.56 9.04
CA VAL A 163 6.47 -3.59 9.90
C VAL A 163 6.78 -4.83 9.06
N ILE A 164 7.93 -5.43 9.30
CA ILE A 164 8.42 -6.56 8.51
C ILE A 164 8.63 -7.74 9.46
N ALA A 165 7.86 -8.80 9.28
CA ALA A 165 8.10 -10.07 9.93
C ALA A 165 9.26 -10.79 9.24
N ARG A 166 10.18 -11.33 10.05
CA ARG A 166 11.40 -12.00 9.58
C ARG A 166 11.33 -13.51 9.78
N ARG A 167 11.93 -14.26 8.87
CA ARG A 167 12.05 -15.72 8.96
C ARG A 167 13.09 -16.14 10.01
N GLU A 168 14.09 -15.29 10.23
CA GLU A 168 15.12 -15.47 11.24
C GLU A 168 15.11 -14.31 12.25
N VAL A 169 15.34 -14.62 13.52
CA VAL A 169 15.40 -13.62 14.58
C VAL A 169 16.69 -12.83 14.43
N GLY A 170 16.58 -11.55 14.08
CA GLY A 170 17.72 -10.65 14.00
C GLY A 170 18.22 -10.25 15.40
N VAL A 171 19.54 -10.19 15.58
CA VAL A 171 20.19 -9.77 16.84
C VAL A 171 19.73 -8.36 17.28
N THR A 172 19.32 -7.52 16.33
CA THR A 172 18.90 -6.13 16.55
C THR A 172 17.47 -5.96 17.08
N GLU A 173 16.66 -7.02 17.12
CA GLU A 173 15.23 -6.90 17.47
C GLU A 173 14.92 -7.10 18.97
N GLY A 174 15.92 -7.54 19.75
CA GLY A 174 15.74 -7.81 21.17
C GLY A 174 14.73 -8.93 21.41
N SER A 175 13.76 -8.71 22.32
CA SER A 175 12.72 -9.70 22.60
C SER A 175 11.74 -9.81 21.44
N SER A 176 11.60 -11.02 20.89
CA SER A 176 10.74 -11.33 19.75
C SER A 176 9.67 -12.37 20.08
N VAL A 177 8.53 -12.27 19.41
CA VAL A 177 7.55 -13.35 19.28
C VAL A 177 7.93 -14.17 18.05
N SER A 178 7.71 -15.48 18.09
CA SER A 178 7.94 -16.36 16.94
C SER A 178 6.84 -17.39 16.83
N ILE A 179 6.43 -17.67 15.60
CA ILE A 179 5.44 -18.70 15.28
C ILE A 179 5.96 -19.61 14.17
N ASN A 180 5.39 -20.80 14.09
CA ASN A 180 5.60 -21.74 12.98
C ASN A 180 4.33 -21.79 12.14
N TYR A 181 4.47 -21.79 10.82
CA TYR A 181 3.35 -21.85 9.88
C TYR A 181 3.69 -22.74 8.67
N VAL A 182 2.67 -23.24 7.99
CA VAL A 182 2.86 -24.08 6.80
C VAL A 182 2.76 -23.21 5.55
N THR A 183 3.79 -23.23 4.71
CA THR A 183 3.73 -22.53 3.42
C THR A 183 2.91 -23.31 2.39
N GLY A 184 2.06 -22.62 1.65
CA GLY A 184 1.31 -23.22 0.55
C GLY A 184 2.21 -23.74 -0.58
N SER A 185 3.38 -23.11 -0.78
CA SER A 185 4.31 -23.40 -1.86
C SER A 185 5.07 -24.70 -1.72
N SER A 186 5.43 -25.08 -0.49
CA SER A 186 6.36 -26.18 -0.23
C SER A 186 5.86 -27.21 0.77
N LYS A 187 4.68 -26.99 1.38
CA LYS A 187 4.16 -27.75 2.53
C LYS A 187 5.17 -27.89 3.68
N LYS A 188 6.23 -27.06 3.68
CA LYS A 188 7.23 -27.01 4.75
C LYS A 188 6.75 -26.08 5.84
N ILE A 189 7.10 -26.45 7.07
CA ILE A 189 7.01 -25.59 8.24
C ILE A 189 8.08 -24.51 8.09
N GLN A 190 7.66 -23.26 8.08
CA GLN A 190 8.52 -22.09 8.17
C GLN A 190 8.26 -21.37 9.48
N ARG A 191 9.27 -20.64 9.93
CA ARG A 191 9.19 -19.77 11.09
C ARG A 191 9.03 -18.33 10.61
N MET A 192 8.25 -17.53 11.33
CA MET A 192 8.32 -16.08 11.26
C MET A 192 8.38 -15.48 12.66
N SER A 193 8.97 -14.30 12.77
CA SER A 193 9.24 -13.63 14.02
C SER A 193 9.09 -12.12 13.88
N LEU A 194 8.72 -11.49 14.99
CA LEU A 194 8.57 -10.05 15.08
C LEU A 194 8.98 -9.56 16.47
N GLY A 195 9.78 -8.50 16.53
CA GLY A 195 10.14 -7.84 17.78
C GLY A 195 8.91 -7.34 18.56
N LYS A 196 8.87 -7.56 19.87
CA LYS A 196 7.76 -7.15 20.75
C LYS A 196 7.48 -5.64 20.73
N ARG A 197 8.48 -4.84 20.34
CA ARG A 197 8.40 -3.37 20.25
C ARG A 197 7.96 -2.87 18.87
N ALA A 198 7.78 -3.76 17.90
CA ALA A 198 7.51 -3.37 16.51
C ALA A 198 6.07 -2.89 16.30
N ILE A 199 5.11 -3.45 17.05
CA ILE A 199 3.68 -3.14 16.97
C ILE A 199 3.14 -2.88 18.36
N THR A 200 2.22 -1.93 18.47
CA THR A 200 1.51 -1.64 19.72
C THR A 200 0.35 -2.62 19.89
N LYS A 201 0.14 -3.11 21.11
CA LYS A 201 -0.99 -3.97 21.46
C LYS A 201 -2.32 -3.34 21.04
N GLY A 202 -3.24 -4.14 20.45
CA GLY A 202 -4.57 -3.68 20.03
C GLY A 202 -4.60 -2.94 18.69
N SER A 203 -3.48 -2.85 17.97
CA SER A 203 -3.41 -2.14 16.70
C SER A 203 -4.10 -2.88 15.56
N ARG A 204 -4.61 -2.10 14.60
CA ARG A 204 -5.24 -2.58 13.36
C ARG A 204 -4.19 -2.64 12.25
N CYS A 205 -3.97 -3.82 11.70
CA CYS A 205 -2.94 -4.07 10.71
C CYS A 205 -3.54 -4.49 9.36
N ILE A 206 -2.88 -4.16 8.27
CA ILE A 206 -3.12 -4.81 6.97
C ILE A 206 -1.89 -5.58 6.55
N PHE A 207 -2.08 -6.73 5.91
CA PHE A 207 -0.99 -7.53 5.38
C PHE A 207 -0.84 -7.30 3.88
N ILE A 208 0.35 -6.92 3.43
CA ILE A 208 0.65 -6.70 2.02
C ILE A 208 1.75 -7.65 1.54
N ASP A 209 1.53 -8.35 0.43
CA ASP A 209 2.50 -9.30 -0.15
C ASP A 209 2.54 -9.28 -1.68
N ASP A 210 3.59 -9.84 -2.28
CA ASP A 210 3.72 -9.90 -3.75
C ASP A 210 2.88 -11.02 -4.37
N PHE A 211 2.84 -12.20 -3.74
CA PHE A 211 2.19 -13.37 -4.32
C PHE A 211 1.47 -14.24 -3.28
N MET A 212 0.24 -14.63 -3.57
CA MET A 212 -0.51 -15.57 -2.72
C MET A 212 -1.08 -16.76 -3.50
N LYS A 213 -0.61 -17.97 -3.15
CA LYS A 213 -1.18 -19.24 -3.61
C LYS A 213 -2.32 -19.72 -2.71
N ALA A 214 -1.99 -20.49 -1.67
CA ALA A 214 -2.96 -21.04 -0.72
C ALA A 214 -3.25 -20.12 0.49
N GLY A 215 -2.46 -19.06 0.71
CA GLY A 215 -2.63 -18.16 1.87
C GLY A 215 -1.94 -18.58 3.17
N GLY A 216 -1.02 -19.54 3.13
CA GLY A 216 -0.32 -20.02 4.33
C GLY A 216 0.49 -18.93 5.06
N THR A 217 1.15 -18.04 4.30
CA THR A 217 1.87 -16.88 4.85
C THR A 217 0.91 -15.89 5.52
N ALA A 218 -0.21 -15.58 4.87
CA ALA A 218 -1.25 -14.71 5.44
C ALA A 218 -1.82 -15.30 6.74
N ASN A 219 -2.08 -16.61 6.77
CA ASN A 219 -2.51 -17.30 7.99
C ASN A 219 -1.44 -17.24 9.10
N GLY A 220 -0.16 -17.38 8.74
CA GLY A 220 0.93 -17.15 9.67
C GLY A 220 0.90 -15.73 10.25
N ILE A 221 0.68 -14.70 9.43
CA ILE A 221 0.56 -13.33 9.92
C ILE A 221 -0.64 -13.15 10.85
N ILE A 222 -1.78 -13.79 10.57
CA ILE A 222 -2.94 -13.81 11.48
C ILE A 222 -2.54 -14.37 12.85
N GLU A 223 -1.90 -15.54 12.89
CA GLU A 223 -1.46 -16.16 14.15
C GLU A 223 -0.40 -15.30 14.87
N LEU A 224 0.52 -14.70 14.13
CA LEU A 224 1.53 -13.81 14.69
C LEU A 224 0.89 -12.59 15.35
N LEU A 225 -0.08 -11.94 14.69
CA LEU A 225 -0.75 -10.76 15.23
C LEU A 225 -1.62 -11.06 16.45
N LYS A 226 -2.16 -12.29 16.57
CA LYS A 226 -2.88 -12.72 17.79
C LYS A 226 -2.01 -12.66 19.04
N GLU A 227 -0.73 -13.00 18.93
CA GLU A 227 0.23 -12.91 20.05
C GLU A 227 0.49 -11.46 20.52
N PHE A 228 0.15 -10.48 19.68
CA PHE A 228 0.20 -9.04 20.01
C PHE A 228 -1.19 -8.47 20.33
N GLU A 229 -2.23 -9.31 20.38
CA GLU A 229 -3.63 -8.91 20.49
C GLU A 229 -4.00 -7.82 19.46
N CYS A 230 -3.45 -7.96 18.25
CA CYS A 230 -3.69 -7.06 17.12
C CYS A 230 -4.71 -7.66 16.17
N GLU A 231 -5.42 -6.78 15.45
CA GLU A 231 -6.45 -7.15 14.48
C GLU A 231 -5.88 -7.06 13.06
N LEU A 232 -6.05 -8.12 12.26
CA LEU A 232 -5.79 -8.03 10.82
C LEU A 232 -7.07 -7.59 10.11
N VAL A 233 -7.13 -6.33 9.65
CA VAL A 233 -8.33 -5.72 9.05
C VAL A 233 -8.39 -5.86 7.53
N GLY A 234 -7.37 -6.45 6.92
CA GLY A 234 -7.34 -6.74 5.50
C GLY A 234 -6.04 -7.34 5.01
N ILE A 235 -6.11 -8.00 3.86
CA ILE A 235 -4.97 -8.56 3.14
C ILE A 235 -5.00 -8.01 1.72
N GLY A 236 -3.87 -7.58 1.20
CA GLY A 236 -3.71 -7.09 -0.16
C GLY A 236 -2.51 -7.74 -0.84
N VAL A 237 -2.69 -8.31 -2.02
CA VAL A 237 -1.59 -8.94 -2.77
C VAL A 237 -1.54 -8.46 -4.22
N LEU A 238 -0.34 -8.40 -4.80
CA LEU A 238 -0.21 -8.05 -6.20
C LEU A 238 -0.82 -9.15 -7.09
N VAL A 239 -0.39 -10.40 -6.91
CA VAL A 239 -0.88 -11.54 -7.69
C VAL A 239 -1.40 -12.63 -6.77
N GLU A 240 -2.62 -13.11 -7.04
CA GLU A 240 -3.09 -14.38 -6.51
C GLU A 240 -2.86 -15.51 -7.52
N GLY A 241 -2.59 -16.72 -7.03
CA GLY A 241 -2.51 -17.94 -7.84
C GLY A 241 -3.60 -18.94 -7.48
N ALA A 242 -3.92 -19.82 -8.44
CA ALA A 242 -4.84 -20.93 -8.23
C ALA A 242 -4.37 -21.89 -7.11
N SER A 243 -5.32 -22.36 -6.31
CA SER A 243 -5.09 -23.35 -5.26
C SER A 243 -6.39 -24.09 -4.93
N ASP A 244 -6.31 -25.41 -4.70
CA ASP A 244 -7.46 -26.26 -4.36
C ASP A 244 -8.18 -25.82 -3.09
N LYS A 245 -7.45 -25.24 -2.13
CA LYS A 245 -7.99 -24.76 -0.87
C LYS A 245 -7.30 -23.46 -0.45
N LYS A 246 -8.06 -22.37 -0.45
CA LYS A 246 -7.64 -21.09 0.15
C LYS A 246 -7.76 -21.18 1.68
N LEU A 247 -6.70 -20.79 2.38
CA LEU A 247 -6.65 -20.74 3.86
C LEU A 247 -7.21 -19.42 4.41
N VAL A 248 -7.40 -18.42 3.54
CA VAL A 248 -7.99 -17.13 3.88
C VAL A 248 -8.97 -16.73 2.78
N SER A 249 -10.10 -16.16 3.15
CA SER A 249 -11.21 -15.84 2.25
C SER A 249 -11.43 -14.35 1.99
N ASP A 250 -11.03 -13.47 2.91
CA ASP A 250 -11.19 -12.01 2.77
C ASP A 250 -9.84 -11.35 2.46
N TYR A 251 -9.60 -11.13 1.16
CA TYR A 251 -8.39 -10.47 0.66
C TYR A 251 -8.67 -9.76 -0.65
N ILE A 252 -7.82 -8.78 -0.94
CA ILE A 252 -7.76 -8.06 -2.20
C ILE A 252 -6.57 -8.60 -3.00
N SER A 253 -6.78 -8.92 -4.27
CA SER A 253 -5.68 -9.14 -5.23
C SER A 253 -5.82 -8.20 -6.42
N LEU A 254 -4.70 -7.77 -7.00
CA LEU A 254 -4.77 -6.92 -8.19
C LEU A 254 -4.85 -7.74 -9.48
N LEU A 255 -4.12 -8.86 -9.52
CA LEU A 255 -4.06 -9.77 -10.66
C LEU A 255 -4.35 -11.21 -10.23
N THR A 256 -5.01 -11.97 -11.09
CA THR A 256 -5.27 -13.40 -10.93
C THR A 256 -4.44 -14.18 -11.95
N LEU A 257 -3.51 -15.00 -11.45
CA LEU A 257 -2.75 -15.99 -12.22
C LEU A 257 -3.54 -17.30 -12.24
N GLU A 258 -4.21 -17.55 -13.36
CA GLU A 258 -5.07 -18.73 -13.54
C GLU A 258 -4.24 -19.97 -13.88
N THR A 259 -3.34 -19.86 -14.85
CA THR A 259 -2.57 -21.01 -15.35
C THR A 259 -1.14 -20.60 -15.74
N VAL A 260 -0.20 -21.49 -15.45
CA VAL A 260 1.16 -21.49 -16.00
C VAL A 260 1.38 -22.85 -16.65
N ASP A 261 1.40 -22.88 -17.97
CA ASP A 261 1.70 -24.05 -18.78
C ASP A 261 3.20 -24.05 -19.12
N GLU A 262 3.95 -24.84 -18.36
CA GLU A 262 5.40 -24.94 -18.50
C GLU A 262 5.82 -25.62 -19.83
N GLU A 263 4.95 -26.45 -20.42
CA GLU A 263 5.25 -27.21 -21.64
C GLU A 263 5.04 -26.36 -22.89
N ASN A 264 3.91 -25.63 -22.95
CA ASN A 264 3.55 -24.81 -24.10
C ASN A 264 4.04 -23.36 -23.97
N GLY A 265 4.62 -22.99 -22.82
CA GLY A 265 5.12 -21.63 -22.58
C GLY A 265 4.00 -20.61 -22.40
N ILE A 266 2.85 -21.00 -21.85
CA ILE A 266 1.66 -20.14 -21.76
C ILE A 266 1.44 -19.68 -20.32
N ILE A 267 1.29 -18.37 -20.11
CA ILE A 267 0.86 -17.78 -18.84
C ILE A 267 -0.50 -17.10 -19.05
N LYS A 268 -1.51 -17.52 -18.27
CA LYS A 268 -2.83 -16.89 -18.25
C LYS A 268 -3.00 -16.06 -16.98
N ILE A 269 -2.89 -14.74 -17.14
CA ILE A 269 -3.00 -13.76 -16.06
C ILE A 269 -3.91 -12.59 -16.49
N TYR A 270 -4.77 -12.12 -15.60
CA TYR A 270 -5.69 -11.01 -15.85
C TYR A 270 -5.95 -10.18 -14.59
N PRO A 271 -6.43 -8.93 -14.71
CA PRO A 271 -6.80 -8.12 -13.54
C PRO A 271 -7.95 -8.77 -12.75
N THR A 272 -7.80 -8.87 -11.43
CA THR A 272 -8.84 -9.41 -10.54
C THR A 272 -10.01 -8.44 -10.42
N LYS A 273 -11.23 -8.97 -10.34
CA LYS A 273 -12.40 -8.21 -9.88
C LYS A 273 -12.54 -8.41 -8.38
N ASN A 274 -12.33 -7.34 -7.61
CA ASN A 274 -12.61 -7.34 -6.18
C ASN A 274 -14.00 -6.74 -5.98
N ASP A 275 -14.88 -7.47 -5.29
CA ASP A 275 -16.23 -7.04 -4.92
C ASP A 275 -16.25 -6.25 -3.61
#